data_AF-A0A853DDS5-F1
#
_entry.id   AF-A0A853DDS5-F1
#
_cell.length_a   1.000
_cell.length_b   1.000
_cell.length_c   1.000
_cell.angle_alpha   90.00
_cell.angle_beta   90.00
_cell.angle_gamma   90.00
#
_symmetry.space_group_name_H-M   'P 1'
#
loop_
_entity.id
_entity.type
_entity.pdbx_description
1 polymer ?
#
loop_
_entity_poly.entity_id
_entity_poly.type
_entity_poly.pdbx_seq_one_letter_code
_entity_poly.pdbx_strand_id
1 'polypeptide(L)'
;MPSTSTMPITPDAPTLSRPARSPAPRSVPPVADSTGGASSVAVLELVDRAREALLEACHSNGTTERYALAQLGALRAATALVANRISTRRRSARRDVWTTLVAGVPELTEWAEFFALTSARGASAERGRAHLTAREADDLVRQAEMFLELVLSRLGLPMYTPLPGYVSPLRRP
;
A
#
# COMPACT_ATOMS: atom_id res chain seq x y z
N MET A 1 -15.09 60.37 40.44
CA MET A 1 -16.53 60.16 40.66
C MET A 1 -16.74 58.74 41.17
N PRO A 2 -17.20 58.54 42.42
CA PRO A 2 -17.72 57.27 42.90
C PRO A 2 -19.24 57.22 42.68
N SER A 3 -19.79 56.05 42.35
CA SER A 3 -21.19 55.75 42.65
C SER A 3 -21.34 54.25 42.85
N THR A 4 -21.53 53.93 44.12
CA THR A 4 -21.87 52.63 44.67
C THR A 4 -23.37 52.38 44.50
N SER A 5 -23.71 51.10 44.46
CA SER A 5 -24.91 50.51 45.06
C SER A 5 -26.20 50.49 44.21
N THR A 6 -26.70 49.29 43.95
CA THR A 6 -27.79 48.70 44.76
C THR A 6 -28.42 47.52 44.01
N MET A 7 -28.36 46.33 44.63
CA MET A 7 -29.21 45.18 44.30
C MET A 7 -30.58 45.36 44.98
N PRO A 8 -31.66 44.76 44.44
CA PRO A 8 -32.37 43.84 45.31
C PRO A 8 -32.78 42.51 44.63
N ILE A 9 -32.86 41.53 45.52
CA ILE A 9 -33.34 40.16 45.44
C ILE A 9 -34.88 40.14 45.23
N THR A 10 -35.43 39.12 44.55
CA THR A 10 -36.60 38.28 44.98
C THR A 10 -36.84 37.14 43.96
N PRO A 11 -37.16 35.89 44.40
CA PRO A 11 -37.33 34.69 43.56
C PRO A 11 -38.81 34.34 43.27
N ASP A 12 -39.09 33.50 42.26
CA ASP A 12 -40.29 32.64 42.25
C ASP A 12 -40.15 31.40 41.33
N ALA A 13 -41.05 30.45 41.57
CA ALA A 13 -40.93 29.00 41.59
C ALA A 13 -40.88 28.20 40.25
N PRO A 14 -40.50 26.90 40.32
CA PRO A 14 -40.61 25.92 39.25
C PRO A 14 -41.97 25.22 39.26
N THR A 15 -42.46 24.74 38.11
CA THR A 15 -43.12 23.42 37.91
C THR A 15 -43.67 23.32 36.49
N LEU A 16 -43.07 22.46 35.67
CA LEU A 16 -43.80 21.75 34.62
C LEU A 16 -43.39 20.28 34.65
N SER A 17 -44.23 19.48 35.28
CA SER A 17 -44.26 18.03 35.12
C SER A 17 -44.72 17.66 33.71
N ARG A 18 -44.01 16.77 33.02
CA ARG A 18 -44.67 15.76 32.18
C ARG A 18 -43.84 14.47 32.07
N PRO A 19 -44.44 13.30 32.32
CA PRO A 19 -43.76 12.00 32.28
C PRO A 19 -43.89 11.31 30.90
N ALA A 20 -43.32 10.10 30.84
CA ALA A 20 -43.42 9.04 29.82
C ALA A 20 -42.28 8.96 28.79
N ARG A 21 -41.16 8.36 29.21
CA ARG A 21 -40.18 7.73 28.33
C ARG A 21 -40.75 6.37 27.88
N SER A 22 -41.26 6.31 26.64
CA SER A 22 -41.47 5.03 25.93
C SER A 22 -40.15 4.55 25.30
N PRO A 23 -39.94 3.22 25.20
CA PRO A 23 -38.67 2.64 24.77
C PRO A 23 -38.61 2.45 23.24
N ALA A 24 -37.47 2.79 22.64
CA ALA A 24 -37.12 2.41 21.27
C ALA A 24 -35.59 2.43 21.11
N PRO A 25 -35.04 1.80 20.07
CA PRO A 25 -35.13 0.39 19.72
C PRO A 25 -33.74 -0.29 19.84
N ARG A 26 -33.74 -1.63 19.78
CA ARG A 26 -32.54 -2.49 19.82
C ARG A 26 -31.39 -1.92 18.98
N SER A 27 -30.25 -1.68 19.62
CA SER A 27 -28.97 -1.49 18.94
C SER A 27 -28.67 -2.73 18.12
N VAL A 28 -28.82 -2.61 16.80
CA VAL A 28 -28.29 -3.59 15.85
C VAL A 28 -26.76 -3.54 15.99
N PRO A 29 -26.06 -4.65 16.23
CA PRO A 29 -24.60 -4.65 16.20
C PRO A 29 -24.14 -4.26 14.78
N PRO A 30 -23.11 -3.40 14.62
CA PRO A 30 -22.58 -3.11 13.29
C PRO A 30 -22.05 -4.40 12.67
N VAL A 31 -22.65 -4.76 11.54
CA VAL A 31 -22.20 -5.81 10.63
C VAL A 31 -20.84 -5.41 10.03
N ALA A 32 -19.94 -6.39 10.05
CA ALA A 32 -18.81 -6.60 9.15
C ALA A 32 -17.52 -5.78 9.31
N ASP A 33 -16.48 -6.54 9.66
CA ASP A 33 -15.10 -6.44 9.15
C ASP A 33 -15.04 -6.16 7.65
N SER A 34 -15.25 -4.91 7.25
CA SER A 34 -15.11 -4.46 5.84
C SER A 34 -13.70 -3.95 5.54
N THR A 35 -12.83 -3.87 6.54
CA THR A 35 -11.48 -3.30 6.40
C THR A 35 -10.52 -4.26 5.68
N GLY A 36 -10.74 -5.58 5.78
CA GLY A 36 -9.91 -6.59 5.13
C GLY A 36 -10.01 -6.58 3.60
N GLY A 37 -11.23 -6.39 3.05
CA GLY A 37 -11.46 -6.36 1.61
C GLY A 37 -10.81 -5.18 0.90
N ALA A 38 -10.90 -3.99 1.49
CA ALA A 38 -10.26 -2.79 0.94
C ALA A 38 -8.72 -2.90 0.90
N SER A 39 -8.13 -3.58 1.89
CA SER A 39 -6.68 -3.81 1.89
C SER A 39 -6.26 -4.86 0.87
N SER A 40 -7.08 -5.89 0.63
CA SER A 40 -6.81 -6.90 -0.40
C SER A 40 -6.84 -6.31 -1.82
N VAL A 41 -7.83 -5.44 -2.12
CA VAL A 41 -7.88 -4.71 -3.40
C VAL A 41 -6.63 -3.84 -3.58
N ALA A 42 -6.21 -3.11 -2.55
CA ALA A 42 -5.01 -2.29 -2.62
C ALA A 42 -3.72 -3.11 -2.86
N VAL A 43 -3.63 -4.31 -2.29
CA VAL A 43 -2.50 -5.23 -2.52
C VAL A 43 -2.46 -5.70 -3.96
N LEU A 44 -3.60 -6.12 -4.53
CA LEU A 44 -3.69 -6.58 -5.92
C LEU A 44 -3.35 -5.45 -6.91
N GLU A 45 -3.90 -4.25 -6.70
CA GLU A 45 -3.57 -3.06 -7.48
C GLU A 45 -2.08 -2.73 -7.49
N LEU A 46 -1.40 -2.86 -6.35
CA LEU A 46 0.04 -2.62 -6.27
C LEU A 46 0.84 -3.69 -6.99
N VAL A 47 0.40 -4.95 -6.96
CA VAL A 47 1.00 -6.06 -7.70
C VAL A 47 0.83 -5.85 -9.21
N ASP A 48 -0.36 -5.48 -9.68
CA ASP A 48 -0.61 -5.24 -11.11
C ASP A 48 0.25 -4.09 -11.62
N ARG A 49 0.31 -2.97 -10.89
CA ARG A 49 1.20 -1.86 -11.26
C ARG A 49 2.69 -2.18 -11.15
N ALA A 50 3.08 -3.15 -10.32
CA ALA A 50 4.45 -3.64 -10.30
C ALA A 50 4.76 -4.41 -11.58
N ARG A 51 3.86 -5.31 -12.00
CA ARG A 51 3.97 -6.07 -13.26
C ARG A 51 4.00 -5.15 -14.47
N GLU A 52 3.10 -4.18 -14.55
CA GLU A 52 3.07 -3.17 -15.63
C GLU A 52 4.40 -2.42 -15.73
N ALA A 53 4.97 -1.98 -14.60
CA ALA A 53 6.26 -1.29 -14.60
C ALA A 53 7.40 -2.17 -15.11
N LEU A 54 7.43 -3.46 -14.74
CA LEU A 54 8.45 -4.39 -15.23
C LEU A 54 8.28 -4.71 -16.71
N LEU A 55 7.04 -4.87 -17.17
CA LEU A 55 6.75 -5.02 -18.60
C LEU A 55 7.20 -3.79 -19.37
N GLU A 56 6.89 -2.58 -18.90
CA GLU A 56 7.35 -1.35 -19.54
C GLU A 56 8.88 -1.25 -19.55
N ALA A 57 9.55 -1.65 -18.45
CA ALA A 57 11.01 -1.68 -18.40
C ALA A 57 11.60 -2.58 -19.49
N CYS A 58 11.03 -3.77 -19.71
CA CYS A 58 11.46 -4.69 -20.76
C CYS A 58 11.32 -4.11 -22.18
N HIS A 59 10.35 -3.22 -22.40
CA HIS A 59 10.12 -2.58 -23.71
C HIS A 59 10.82 -1.24 -23.87
N SER A 60 11.34 -0.63 -22.79
CA SER A 60 12.05 0.65 -22.88
C SER A 60 13.37 0.50 -23.64
N ASN A 61 13.63 1.48 -24.52
CA ASN A 61 14.85 1.56 -25.32
C ASN A 61 16.01 2.25 -24.57
N GLY A 62 15.71 2.99 -23.49
CA GLY A 62 16.69 3.77 -22.73
C GLY A 62 17.16 3.04 -21.47
N THR A 63 18.48 2.98 -21.23
CA THR A 63 19.03 2.27 -20.06
C THR A 63 18.59 2.89 -18.74
N THR A 64 18.60 4.22 -18.64
CA THR A 64 18.15 4.95 -17.43
C THR A 64 16.66 4.77 -17.17
N GLU A 65 15.83 4.82 -18.22
CA GLU A 65 14.37 4.65 -18.10
C GLU A 65 14.02 3.21 -17.69
N ARG A 66 14.60 2.21 -18.38
CA ARG A 66 14.49 0.79 -18.00
C ARG A 66 14.86 0.56 -16.54
N TYR A 67 15.96 1.16 -16.08
CA TYR A 67 16.42 1.06 -14.69
C TYR A 67 15.43 1.68 -13.70
N ALA A 68 14.91 2.89 -14.00
CA ALA A 68 13.95 3.57 -13.15
C ALA A 68 12.62 2.81 -13.05
N LEU A 69 12.13 2.26 -14.17
CA LEU A 69 10.92 1.44 -14.21
C LEU A 69 11.07 0.13 -13.43
N ALA A 70 12.24 -0.53 -13.52
CA ALA A 70 12.54 -1.71 -12.71
C ALA A 70 12.50 -1.39 -11.20
N GLN A 71 13.11 -0.26 -10.79
CA GLN A 71 13.10 0.19 -9.40
C GLN A 71 11.68 0.51 -8.91
N LEU A 72 10.86 1.13 -9.76
CA LEU A 72 9.46 1.44 -9.47
C LEU A 72 8.63 0.16 -9.28
N GLY A 73 8.85 -0.86 -10.12
CA GLY A 73 8.24 -2.18 -9.99
C GLY A 73 8.55 -2.83 -8.65
N ALA A 74 9.83 -2.86 -8.27
CA ALA A 74 10.28 -3.40 -6.97
C ALA A 74 9.66 -2.65 -5.78
N LEU A 75 9.61 -1.31 -5.82
CA LEU A 75 9.01 -0.50 -4.74
C LEU A 75 7.51 -0.78 -4.57
N ARG A 76 6.78 -0.94 -5.67
CA ARG A 76 5.34 -1.28 -5.64
C ARG A 76 5.11 -2.67 -5.05
N ALA A 77 5.95 -3.65 -5.41
CA ALA A 77 5.91 -4.99 -4.84
C ALA A 77 6.18 -4.98 -3.32
N ALA A 78 7.21 -4.26 -2.86
CA ALA A 78 7.51 -4.10 -1.44
C ALA A 78 6.34 -3.44 -0.69
N THR A 79 5.73 -2.42 -1.29
CA THR A 79 4.56 -1.74 -0.72
C THR A 79 3.35 -2.67 -0.61
N ALA A 80 3.11 -3.54 -1.59
CA ALA A 80 2.05 -4.55 -1.54
C ALA A 80 2.24 -5.50 -0.35
N LEU A 81 3.47 -5.96 -0.12
CA LEU A 81 3.79 -6.83 1.01
C LEU A 81 3.54 -6.12 2.36
N VAL A 82 3.90 -4.84 2.48
CA VAL A 82 3.63 -4.04 3.68
C VAL A 82 2.13 -3.81 3.88
N ALA A 83 1.39 -3.49 2.81
CA ALA A 83 -0.06 -3.29 2.87
C ALA A 83 -0.79 -4.55 3.34
N ASN A 84 -0.39 -5.74 2.86
CA ASN A 84 -0.92 -7.01 3.33
C ASN A 84 -0.73 -7.19 4.85
N ARG A 85 0.44 -6.80 5.39
CA ARG A 85 0.73 -6.89 6.83
C ARG A 85 -0.09 -5.91 7.67
N ILE A 86 -0.36 -4.71 7.16
CA ILE A 86 -1.21 -3.73 7.84
C ILE A 86 -2.67 -4.23 7.89
N SER A 87 -3.09 -5.06 6.92
CA SER A 87 -4.37 -5.78 6.99
C SER A 87 -4.39 -6.87 8.05
N THR A 88 -3.28 -7.61 8.20
CA THR A 88 -3.20 -8.75 9.14
C THR A 88 -2.86 -8.35 10.58
N ARG A 89 -2.30 -7.15 10.80
CA ARG A 89 -1.98 -6.59 12.13
C ARG A 89 -2.70 -5.26 12.33
N ARG A 90 -3.44 -5.09 13.45
CA ARG A 90 -4.06 -3.80 13.83
C ARG A 90 -3.05 -2.65 13.65
N ARG A 91 -3.44 -1.65 12.83
CA ARG A 91 -2.61 -0.53 12.34
C ARG A 91 -1.61 -0.02 13.37
N SER A 92 -0.32 -0.14 13.05
CA SER A 92 0.76 0.62 13.69
C SER A 92 1.43 1.50 12.63
N ALA A 93 1.86 2.69 13.03
CA ALA A 93 2.15 3.88 12.22
C ALA A 93 3.09 3.69 11.02
N ARG A 94 3.00 4.66 10.08
CA ARG A 94 3.81 4.80 8.86
C ARG A 94 5.30 4.64 9.17
N ARG A 95 5.84 3.45 8.91
CA ARG A 95 7.27 3.22 8.84
C ARG A 95 7.68 3.18 7.37
N ASP A 96 8.91 3.62 7.12
CA ASP A 96 9.58 3.51 5.83
C ASP A 96 9.46 2.07 5.28
N VAL A 97 9.14 1.92 3.99
CA VAL A 97 8.71 0.65 3.38
C VAL A 97 9.80 -0.42 3.53
N TRP A 98 11.05 -0.05 3.28
CA TRP A 98 12.21 -0.94 3.39
C TRP A 98 12.51 -1.30 4.85
N THR A 99 12.48 -0.32 5.75
CA THR A 99 12.61 -0.55 7.20
C THR A 99 11.52 -1.47 7.75
N THR A 100 10.28 -1.34 7.24
CA THR A 100 9.13 -2.19 7.63
C THR A 100 9.25 -3.60 7.08
N LEU A 101 9.81 -3.74 5.88
CA LEU A 101 10.02 -5.01 5.22
C LEU A 101 11.04 -5.86 6.02
N VAL A 102 12.21 -5.29 6.34
CA VAL A 102 13.28 -5.94 7.14
C VAL A 102 12.78 -6.40 8.50
N ALA A 103 12.03 -5.54 9.21
CA ALA A 103 11.52 -5.85 10.55
C ALA A 103 10.52 -7.02 10.59
N GLY A 104 9.88 -7.39 9.48
CA GLY A 104 8.87 -8.46 9.45
C GLY A 104 9.25 -9.69 8.63
N VAL A 105 10.20 -9.58 7.70
CA VAL A 105 10.77 -10.72 6.97
C VAL A 105 12.27 -10.46 6.82
N PRO A 106 13.10 -10.95 7.76
CA PRO A 106 14.54 -10.71 7.73
C PRO A 106 15.21 -11.35 6.50
N GLU A 107 14.59 -12.36 5.89
CA GLU A 107 15.03 -12.98 4.63
C GLU A 107 14.97 -12.02 3.44
N LEU A 108 14.23 -10.91 3.53
CA LEU A 108 14.18 -9.87 2.50
C LEU A 108 15.14 -8.70 2.79
N THR A 109 16.00 -8.82 3.81
CA THR A 109 16.97 -7.76 4.15
C THR A 109 17.98 -7.54 3.04
N GLU A 110 18.51 -8.63 2.48
CA GLU A 110 19.43 -8.58 1.34
C GLU A 110 18.79 -7.85 0.14
N TRP A 111 17.51 -8.11 -0.11
CA TRP A 111 16.75 -7.40 -1.13
C TRP A 111 16.59 -5.92 -0.85
N ALA A 112 16.28 -5.54 0.40
CA ALA A 112 16.17 -4.14 0.79
C ALA A 112 17.51 -3.38 0.65
N GLU A 113 18.62 -4.00 1.05
CA GLU A 113 19.96 -3.44 0.91
C GLU A 113 20.36 -3.29 -0.56
N PHE A 114 20.13 -4.34 -1.37
CA PHE A 114 20.36 -4.32 -2.81
C PHE A 114 19.60 -3.15 -3.47
N PHE A 115 18.28 -3.04 -3.22
CA PHE A 115 17.47 -1.99 -3.84
C PHE A 115 17.80 -0.58 -3.35
N ALA A 116 18.30 -0.42 -2.13
CA ALA A 116 18.79 0.87 -1.62
C ALA A 116 20.08 1.30 -2.35
N LEU A 117 21.01 0.36 -2.57
CA LEU A 117 22.25 0.61 -3.31
C LEU A 117 21.96 0.96 -4.79
N THR A 118 21.07 0.21 -5.44
CA THR A 118 20.68 0.46 -6.84
C THR A 118 19.93 1.79 -6.98
N SER A 119 19.06 2.15 -6.03
CA SER A 119 18.37 3.45 -6.03
C SER A 119 19.34 4.63 -6.06
N ALA A 120 20.41 4.58 -5.25
CA ALA A 120 21.43 5.64 -5.22
C ALA A 120 22.19 5.76 -6.55
N ARG A 121 22.46 4.62 -7.20
CA ARG A 121 23.10 4.56 -8.51
C ARG A 121 22.18 5.11 -9.61
N GLY A 122 20.92 4.68 -9.64
CA GLY A 122 19.90 5.20 -10.57
C GLY A 122 19.70 6.72 -10.46
N ALA A 123 19.56 7.23 -9.23
CA ALA A 123 19.42 8.67 -8.99
C ALA A 123 20.67 9.48 -9.40
N SER A 124 21.85 8.87 -9.42
CA SER A 124 23.05 9.50 -9.95
C SER A 124 23.02 9.54 -11.48
N ALA A 125 22.52 8.48 -12.11
CA ALA A 125 22.38 8.40 -13.56
C ALA A 125 21.33 9.35 -14.13
N GLU A 126 20.18 9.50 -13.47
CA GLU A 126 19.13 10.46 -13.85
C GLU A 126 19.63 11.92 -13.83
N ARG A 127 20.58 12.22 -12.93
CA ARG A 127 21.22 13.54 -12.83
C ARG A 127 22.41 13.70 -13.79
N GLY A 128 22.67 12.71 -14.66
CA GLY A 128 23.81 12.70 -15.57
C GLY A 128 25.17 12.56 -14.87
N ARG A 129 25.20 12.15 -13.60
CA ARG A 129 26.43 11.99 -12.79
C ARG A 129 27.01 10.58 -12.83
N ALA A 130 26.26 9.62 -13.35
CA ALA A 130 26.70 8.25 -13.59
C ALA A 130 26.17 7.78 -14.94
N HIS A 131 26.88 6.83 -15.55
CA HIS A 131 26.39 6.13 -16.74
C HIS A 131 25.92 4.72 -16.35
N LEU A 132 24.77 4.31 -16.88
CA LEU A 132 24.21 2.97 -16.72
C LEU A 132 24.36 2.22 -18.04
N THR A 133 24.99 1.05 -17.96
CA THR A 133 25.08 0.12 -19.08
C THR A 133 23.76 -0.62 -19.29
N ALA A 134 23.54 -1.12 -20.51
CA ALA A 134 22.38 -1.97 -20.80
C ALA A 134 22.34 -3.21 -19.90
N ARG A 135 23.50 -3.81 -19.64
CA ARG A 135 23.61 -4.98 -18.75
C ARG A 135 23.17 -4.67 -17.33
N GLU A 136 23.56 -3.54 -16.76
CA GLU A 136 23.13 -3.15 -15.42
C GLU A 136 21.62 -2.93 -15.34
N ALA A 137 21.02 -2.37 -16.39
CA ALA A 137 19.57 -2.20 -16.45
C ALA A 137 18.86 -3.56 -16.59
N ASP A 138 19.35 -4.45 -17.44
CA ASP A 138 18.78 -5.79 -17.63
C ASP A 138 18.92 -6.65 -16.37
N ASP A 139 20.06 -6.56 -15.68
CA ASP A 139 20.28 -7.26 -14.42
C ASP A 139 19.34 -6.71 -13.35
N LEU A 140 19.12 -5.39 -13.27
CA LEU A 140 18.13 -4.84 -12.34
C LEU A 140 16.71 -5.32 -12.64
N VAL A 141 16.31 -5.39 -13.92
CA VAL A 141 15.00 -5.94 -14.32
C VAL A 141 14.85 -7.38 -13.82
N ARG A 142 15.83 -8.26 -14.08
CA ARG A 142 15.82 -9.65 -13.61
C ARG A 142 15.70 -9.76 -12.10
N GLN A 143 16.43 -8.92 -11.36
CA GLN A 143 16.39 -8.89 -9.91
C GLN A 143 15.03 -8.41 -9.39
N ALA A 144 14.42 -7.41 -10.04
CA ALA A 144 13.10 -6.91 -9.69
C ALA A 144 11.99 -7.94 -10.00
N GLU A 145 12.11 -8.70 -11.08
CA GLU A 145 11.21 -9.83 -11.39
C GLU A 145 11.30 -10.93 -10.32
N MET A 146 12.51 -11.38 -9.99
CA MET A 146 12.73 -12.39 -8.95
C MET A 146 12.19 -11.92 -7.59
N PHE A 147 12.40 -10.65 -7.24
CA PHE A 147 11.82 -10.07 -6.04
C PHE A 147 10.29 -10.08 -6.05
N LEU A 148 9.66 -9.73 -7.18
CA LEU A 148 8.21 -9.76 -7.33
C LEU A 148 7.65 -11.18 -7.16
N GLU A 149 8.30 -12.20 -7.71
CA GLU A 149 7.92 -13.60 -7.50
C GLU A 149 7.98 -14.02 -6.02
N LEU A 150 9.03 -13.62 -5.31
CA LEU A 150 9.12 -13.84 -3.86
C LEU A 150 7.98 -13.13 -3.11
N VAL A 151 7.66 -11.88 -3.48
CA VAL A 151 6.55 -11.13 -2.89
C VAL A 151 5.22 -11.84 -3.13
N LEU A 152 4.92 -12.24 -4.37
CA LEU A 152 3.71 -12.98 -4.72
C LEU A 152 3.59 -14.27 -3.90
N SER A 153 4.70 -14.98 -3.70
CA SER A 153 4.76 -16.22 -2.91
C SER A 153 4.33 -15.98 -1.48
N ARG A 154 4.76 -14.86 -0.89
CA ARG A 154 4.39 -14.46 0.47
C ARG A 154 2.95 -13.97 0.57
N LEU A 155 2.38 -13.44 -0.52
CA LEU A 155 0.99 -13.03 -0.58
C LEU A 155 0.04 -14.22 -0.83
N GLY A 156 0.56 -15.42 -1.08
CA GLY A 156 -0.24 -16.58 -1.46
C GLY A 156 -0.91 -16.42 -2.84
N LEU A 157 -0.41 -15.49 -3.65
CA LEU A 157 -0.89 -15.25 -5.01
C LEU A 157 -0.18 -16.20 -5.96
N PRO A 158 -0.83 -16.65 -7.05
CA PRO A 158 -0.16 -17.49 -8.03
C PRO A 158 1.05 -16.77 -8.61
N MET A 159 2.21 -17.43 -8.58
CA MET A 159 3.34 -17.08 -9.45
C MET A 159 2.80 -17.22 -10.86
N TYR A 160 3.11 -16.27 -11.73
CA TYR A 160 2.51 -16.18 -13.05
C TYR A 160 2.52 -17.56 -13.73
N THR A 161 1.35 -18.18 -13.81
CA THR A 161 1.14 -19.33 -14.69
C THR A 161 0.71 -18.67 -15.99
N PRO A 162 1.52 -18.70 -17.07
CA PRO A 162 1.03 -18.26 -18.36
C PRO A 162 -0.26 -19.03 -18.61
N LEU A 163 -1.36 -18.29 -18.78
CA LEU A 163 -2.67 -18.89 -19.05
C LEU A 163 -2.47 -19.90 -20.19
N PRO A 164 -2.84 -21.18 -20.02
CA PRO A 164 -2.89 -22.09 -21.14
C PRO A 164 -3.75 -21.42 -22.22
N GLY A 165 -3.21 -21.25 -23.43
CA GLY A 165 -3.85 -20.57 -24.56
C GLY A 165 -5.13 -21.27 -25.08
N TYR A 166 -5.82 -22.03 -24.24
CA TYR A 166 -7.08 -22.69 -24.53
C TYR A 166 -8.25 -21.84 -24.05
N VAL A 167 -8.34 -20.60 -24.54
CA VAL A 167 -9.64 -19.96 -24.77
C VAL A 167 -9.87 -20.02 -26.27
N SER A 168 -9.98 -21.24 -26.79
CA SER A 168 -10.55 -21.42 -28.13
C SER A 168 -12.00 -20.96 -28.07
N PRO A 169 -12.44 -19.95 -28.85
CA PRO A 169 -13.86 -19.68 -28.96
C PRO A 169 -14.50 -20.92 -29.57
N LEU A 170 -15.35 -21.60 -28.81
CA LEU A 170 -16.23 -22.64 -29.32
C LEU A 170 -17.16 -21.97 -30.34
N ARG A 171 -16.75 -21.99 -31.61
CA ARG A 171 -17.61 -21.71 -32.74
C ARG A 171 -18.63 -22.85 -32.78
N ARG A 172 -19.79 -22.64 -32.16
CA ARG A 172 -20.94 -23.54 -32.31
C ARG A 172 -21.47 -23.45 -33.75
N PRO A 173 -21.98 -24.58 -34.29
CA PRO A 173 -22.34 -24.74 -35.69
C PRO A 173 -23.51 -23.85 -36.13
#